data_AF-A0A3D4VEB9-F1
#
_entry.id   AF-A0A3D4VEB9-F1
#
_cell.length_a   1.000
_cell.length_b   1.000
_cell.length_c   1.000
_cell.angle_alpha   90.00
_cell.angle_beta   90.00
_cell.angle_gamma   90.00
#
_symmetry.space_group_name_H-M   'P 1'
#
loop_
_entity.id
_entity.type
_entity.pdbx_description
1 polymer ?
#
loop_
_entity_poly.entity_id
_entity_poly.type
_entity_poly.pdbx_seq_one_letter_code
_entity_poly.pdbx_strand_id
1 'polypeptide(L)'
;MSKSLKLTLDILIGAVAPVLILKYGTAPLGTLQAYLAAALVPVAWVLLDLLVISRRFNFITTYGGGSAIMRGALAFWYVDGALFAFKDSASYVLAFFVFGVSALIGKPVTRAIALQGLGPDTPEREAQMNRLLDEPTVLSAMKKSALMIGVTNLGAGVVNYIINYKMVLAPFNTPAFNDQVANVNAITRIVLVLPDMLALFFAFSLMYKTMYALLPAEDGADPDAGEFWTLLKRREDAMAMVSLDHDDDTRIADAPARAARQAREEFGLS
;
A
#
# COMPACT_ATOMS: atom_id res chain seq x y z
N MET A 1 10.25 22.29 -0.42
CA MET A 1 9.93 22.01 1.00
C MET A 1 10.83 20.86 1.47
N SER A 2 11.45 20.94 2.65
CA SER A 2 12.25 19.83 3.18
C SER A 2 11.35 18.63 3.54
N LYS A 3 11.90 17.40 3.51
CA LYS A 3 11.16 16.18 3.86
C LYS A 3 10.61 16.23 5.29
N SER A 4 11.40 16.75 6.23
CA SER A 4 11.01 16.93 7.63
C SER A 4 9.86 17.93 7.80
N LEU A 5 9.91 19.05 7.07
CA LEU A 5 8.84 20.05 7.08
C LEU A 5 7.55 19.48 6.49
N LYS A 6 7.65 18.70 5.40
CA LYS A 6 6.49 18.00 4.83
C LYS A 6 5.83 17.08 5.85
N LEU A 7 6.62 16.18 6.45
CA LEU A 7 6.12 15.22 7.44
C LEU A 7 5.45 15.94 8.63
N THR A 8 6.05 17.03 9.09
CA THR A 8 5.50 17.83 10.18
C THR A 8 4.15 18.43 9.80
N LEU A 9 4.03 18.99 8.59
CA LEU A 9 2.76 19.55 8.09
C LEU A 9 1.70 18.46 7.89
N ASP A 10 2.08 17.30 7.36
CA ASP A 10 1.17 16.15 7.20
C ASP A 10 0.57 15.72 8.54
N ILE A 11 1.40 15.67 9.61
CA ILE A 11 0.95 15.34 10.96
C ILE A 11 0.10 16.47 11.54
N LEU A 12 0.54 17.73 11.45
CA LEU A 12 -0.20 18.85 12.05
C LEU A 12 -1.57 19.03 11.38
N ILE A 13 -1.63 19.02 10.05
CA ILE A 13 -2.86 19.29 9.30
C ILE A 13 -3.74 18.05 9.25
N GLY A 14 -3.15 16.87 9.07
CA GLY A 14 -3.90 15.61 9.00
C GLY A 14 -4.33 15.08 10.36
N ALA A 15 -3.57 15.38 11.43
CA ALA A 15 -3.81 14.84 12.76
C ALA A 15 -4.26 15.80 13.85
N VAL A 16 -3.59 16.93 13.96
CA VAL A 16 -3.84 17.85 15.07
C VAL A 16 -4.98 18.80 14.75
N ALA A 17 -4.97 19.40 13.55
CA ALA A 17 -5.92 20.43 13.16
C ALA A 17 -7.40 20.00 13.28
N PRO A 18 -7.85 18.81 12.84
CA PRO A 18 -9.26 18.42 12.96
C PRO A 18 -9.75 18.39 14.41
N VAL A 19 -8.91 17.90 15.32
CA VAL A 19 -9.24 17.81 16.75
C VAL A 19 -9.34 19.21 17.35
N LEU A 20 -8.40 20.09 17.03
CA LEU A 20 -8.43 21.48 17.51
C LEU A 20 -9.60 22.27 16.93
N ILE A 21 -9.94 22.08 15.66
CA ILE A 21 -11.08 22.74 15.00
C ILE A 21 -12.38 22.30 15.67
N LEU A 22 -12.58 21.00 15.93
CA LEU A 22 -13.78 20.54 16.62
C LEU A 22 -13.87 21.08 18.05
N LYS A 23 -12.76 21.03 18.80
CA LYS A 23 -12.74 21.38 20.22
C LYS A 23 -12.81 22.89 20.49
N TYR A 24 -12.15 23.70 19.67
CA TYR A 24 -12.05 25.15 19.88
C TYR A 24 -12.76 25.98 18.81
N GLY A 25 -13.01 25.42 17.63
CA GLY A 25 -13.70 26.10 16.54
C GLY A 25 -15.23 26.06 16.66
N THR A 26 -15.79 25.15 17.46
CA THR A 26 -17.25 25.02 17.62
C THR A 26 -17.92 26.28 18.16
N ALA A 27 -17.35 26.93 19.19
CA ALA A 27 -17.90 28.15 19.76
C ALA A 27 -17.88 29.36 18.81
N PRO A 28 -16.76 29.69 18.12
CA PRO A 28 -16.70 30.84 17.22
C PRO A 28 -17.31 30.61 15.83
N LEU A 29 -17.25 29.39 15.27
CA LEU A 29 -17.71 29.09 13.91
C LEU A 29 -19.15 28.55 13.85
N GLY A 30 -19.66 28.07 14.99
CA GLY A 30 -20.87 27.27 15.06
C GLY A 30 -20.61 25.79 14.75
N THR A 31 -21.50 24.93 15.22
CA THR A 31 -21.30 23.47 15.24
C THR A 31 -21.06 22.87 13.85
N LEU A 32 -21.96 23.15 12.90
CA LEU A 32 -21.88 22.58 11.56
C LEU A 32 -20.61 23.03 10.82
N GLN A 33 -20.25 24.31 10.92
CA GLN A 33 -19.10 24.85 10.21
C GLN A 33 -17.78 24.31 10.78
N ALA A 34 -17.68 24.20 12.11
CA ALA A 34 -16.52 23.56 12.74
C ALA A 34 -16.40 22.08 12.33
N TYR A 35 -17.51 21.35 12.26
CA TYR A 35 -17.53 19.96 11.81
C TYR A 35 -17.04 19.81 10.35
N LEU A 36 -17.60 20.60 9.42
CA LEU A 36 -17.20 20.57 8.02
C LEU A 36 -15.74 21.03 7.84
N ALA A 37 -15.31 22.08 8.53
CA ALA A 37 -13.93 22.54 8.49
C ALA A 37 -12.96 21.46 8.98
N ALA A 38 -13.27 20.78 10.09
CA ALA A 38 -12.44 19.70 10.61
C ALA A 38 -12.32 18.52 9.64
N ALA A 39 -13.39 18.21 8.91
CA ALA A 39 -13.38 17.14 7.91
C ALA A 39 -12.65 17.54 6.62
N LEU A 40 -12.84 18.78 6.14
CA LEU A 40 -12.36 19.22 4.84
C LEU A 40 -10.91 19.72 4.85
N VAL A 41 -10.39 20.21 5.97
CA VAL A 41 -9.00 20.71 6.06
C VAL A 41 -7.97 19.63 5.69
N PRO A 42 -8.02 18.40 6.26
CA PRO A 42 -7.12 17.32 5.84
C PRO A 42 -7.30 16.93 4.37
N VAL A 43 -8.53 16.96 3.87
CA VAL A 43 -8.84 16.60 2.47
C VAL A 43 -8.23 17.62 1.53
N ALA A 44 -8.42 18.90 1.79
CA ALA A 44 -7.83 19.99 1.03
C ALA A 44 -6.30 19.89 1.02
N TRP A 45 -5.69 19.56 2.16
CA TRP A 45 -4.24 19.36 2.24
C TRP A 45 -3.75 18.19 1.40
N VAL A 46 -4.39 17.02 1.50
CA VAL A 46 -4.04 15.84 0.70
C VAL A 46 -4.20 16.12 -0.80
N LEU A 47 -5.28 16.81 -1.19
CA LEU A 47 -5.50 17.17 -2.59
C LEU A 47 -4.52 18.23 -3.09
N LEU A 48 -4.15 19.20 -2.25
CA LEU A 48 -3.11 20.18 -2.56
C LEU A 48 -1.76 19.49 -2.77
N ASP A 49 -1.38 18.57 -1.87
CA ASP A 49 -0.15 17.80 -2.01
C ASP A 49 -0.17 16.94 -3.28
N LEU A 50 -1.29 16.26 -3.57
CA LEU A 50 -1.43 15.41 -4.75
C LEU A 50 -1.40 16.20 -6.06
N LEU A 51 -2.21 17.27 -6.17
CA LEU A 51 -2.47 17.96 -7.44
C LEU A 51 -1.50 19.11 -7.73
N VAL A 52 -0.94 19.73 -6.68
CA VAL A 52 -0.15 20.96 -6.83
C VAL A 52 1.30 20.75 -6.43
N ILE A 53 1.57 20.15 -5.26
CA ILE A 53 2.93 20.08 -4.69
C ILE A 53 3.72 18.91 -5.26
N SER A 54 3.25 17.68 -5.06
CA SER A 54 3.97 16.46 -5.42
C SER A 54 3.71 16.06 -6.88
N ARG A 55 2.47 16.20 -7.37
CA ARG A 55 2.04 15.83 -8.74
C ARG A 55 2.41 14.41 -9.13
N ARG A 56 2.50 13.49 -8.16
CA ARG A 56 2.81 12.08 -8.39
C ARG A 56 1.53 11.28 -8.28
N PHE A 57 1.04 10.76 -9.40
CA PHE A 57 -0.10 9.86 -9.45
C PHE A 57 0.41 8.42 -9.48
N ASN A 58 0.48 7.80 -8.31
CA ASN A 58 0.86 6.40 -8.15
C ASN A 58 -0.15 5.73 -7.20
N PHE A 59 -0.05 4.41 -7.01
CA PHE A 59 -1.03 3.71 -6.19
C PHE A 59 -1.16 4.32 -4.78
N ILE A 60 -0.04 4.61 -4.12
CA ILE A 60 -0.05 5.13 -2.73
C ILE A 60 -0.76 6.49 -2.68
N THR A 61 -0.42 7.40 -3.58
CA THR A 61 -0.98 8.75 -3.60
C THR A 61 -2.42 8.77 -4.12
N THR A 62 -2.78 7.91 -5.08
CA THR A 62 -4.14 7.75 -5.57
C THR A 62 -5.05 7.13 -4.51
N TYR A 63 -4.59 6.11 -3.79
CA TYR A 63 -5.32 5.54 -2.65
C TYR A 63 -5.51 6.58 -1.55
N GLY A 64 -4.43 7.29 -1.17
CA GLY A 64 -4.49 8.37 -0.18
C GLY A 64 -5.48 9.47 -0.58
N GLY A 65 -5.38 9.99 -1.80
CA GLY A 65 -6.29 11.01 -2.33
C GLY A 65 -7.73 10.53 -2.44
N GLY A 66 -7.96 9.33 -2.97
CA GLY A 66 -9.29 8.72 -3.08
C GLY A 66 -9.95 8.51 -1.72
N SER A 67 -9.19 8.01 -0.73
CA SER A 67 -9.69 7.85 0.64
C SER A 67 -10.03 9.20 1.30
N ALA A 68 -9.25 10.25 1.04
CA ALA A 68 -9.50 11.59 1.53
C ALA A 68 -10.78 12.18 0.90
N ILE A 69 -10.95 12.05 -0.42
CA ILE A 69 -12.18 12.47 -1.12
C ILE A 69 -13.39 11.75 -0.54
N MET A 70 -13.30 10.43 -0.35
CA MET A 70 -14.39 9.65 0.24
C MET A 70 -14.76 10.18 1.64
N ARG A 71 -13.79 10.41 2.52
CA ARG A 71 -14.03 10.98 3.86
C ARG A 71 -14.64 12.37 3.80
N GLY A 72 -14.16 13.22 2.90
CA GLY A 72 -14.69 14.58 2.68
C GLY A 72 -16.13 14.55 2.18
N ALA A 73 -16.45 13.68 1.21
CA ALA A 73 -17.81 13.50 0.72
C ALA A 73 -18.75 12.96 1.82
N LEU A 74 -18.28 11.97 2.59
CA LEU A 74 -19.03 11.41 3.71
C LEU A 74 -19.29 12.45 4.79
N ALA A 75 -18.47 13.47 4.96
CA ALA A 75 -18.73 14.55 5.92
C ALA A 75 -20.11 15.20 5.70
N PHE A 76 -20.56 15.34 4.45
CA PHE A 76 -21.88 15.89 4.12
C PHE A 76 -23.05 14.94 4.37
N TRP A 77 -22.79 13.67 4.68
CA TRP A 77 -23.81 12.74 5.18
C TRP A 77 -24.01 12.96 6.68
N TYR A 78 -25.00 13.78 7.02
CA TYR A 78 -25.28 14.19 8.40
C TYR A 78 -26.04 13.10 9.16
N VAL A 79 -25.31 12.38 10.01
CA VAL A 79 -25.81 11.25 10.80
C VAL A 79 -25.14 11.23 12.18
N ASP A 80 -25.81 10.63 13.15
CA ASP A 80 -25.33 10.36 14.51
C ASP A 80 -25.46 8.86 14.87
N GLY A 81 -25.07 8.52 16.10
CA GLY A 81 -25.17 7.17 16.65
C GLY A 81 -24.52 6.08 15.79
N ALA A 82 -25.25 5.00 15.52
CA ALA A 82 -24.75 3.84 14.78
C ALA A 82 -24.37 4.17 13.33
N LEU A 83 -25.10 5.09 12.68
CA LEU A 83 -24.79 5.51 11.31
C LEU A 83 -23.52 6.37 11.26
N PHE A 84 -23.31 7.22 12.26
CA PHE A 84 -22.05 7.95 12.40
C PHE A 84 -20.86 7.00 12.62
N ALA A 85 -21.00 6.03 13.52
CA ALA A 85 -19.95 5.04 13.76
C ALA A 85 -19.60 4.24 12.50
N PHE A 86 -20.60 3.88 11.68
CA PHE A 86 -20.40 3.23 10.39
C PHE A 86 -19.68 4.15 9.40
N LYS A 87 -20.17 5.38 9.26
CA LYS A 87 -19.60 6.42 8.40
C LYS A 87 -18.12 6.67 8.71
N ASP A 88 -17.78 6.84 9.99
CA ASP A 88 -16.41 7.10 10.42
C ASP A 88 -15.48 5.91 10.14
N SER A 89 -16.03 4.70 10.21
CA SER A 89 -15.29 3.46 9.96
C SER A 89 -15.15 3.10 8.47
N ALA A 90 -15.80 3.84 7.57
CA ALA A 90 -15.88 3.50 6.13
C ALA A 90 -14.49 3.39 5.46
N SER A 91 -13.51 4.17 5.90
CA SER A 91 -12.16 4.11 5.33
C SER A 91 -11.41 2.81 5.63
N TYR A 92 -11.67 2.17 6.77
CA TYR A 92 -11.13 0.85 7.07
C TYR A 92 -11.76 -0.23 6.20
N VAL A 93 -13.07 -0.11 5.94
CA VAL A 93 -13.78 -1.00 5.01
C VAL A 93 -13.23 -0.84 3.60
N LEU A 94 -13.00 0.39 3.14
CA LEU A 94 -12.34 0.66 1.85
C LEU A 94 -10.96 0.00 1.79
N ALA A 95 -10.14 0.13 2.84
CA ALA A 95 -8.84 -0.53 2.91
C ALA A 95 -8.97 -2.06 2.82
N PHE A 96 -9.91 -2.66 3.55
CA PHE A 96 -10.17 -4.10 3.47
C PHE A 96 -10.51 -4.53 2.02
N PHE A 97 -11.35 -3.78 1.31
CA PHE A 97 -11.65 -4.09 -0.09
C PHE A 97 -10.41 -3.92 -0.98
N VAL A 98 -9.70 -2.80 -0.87
CA VAL A 98 -8.54 -2.51 -1.71
C VAL A 98 -7.43 -3.54 -1.50
N PHE A 99 -7.08 -3.87 -0.26
CA PHE A 99 -5.98 -4.78 0.06
C PHE A 99 -6.42 -6.25 0.11
N GLY A 100 -7.49 -6.54 0.84
CA GLY A 100 -7.99 -7.92 1.01
C GLY A 100 -8.55 -8.50 -0.28
N VAL A 101 -9.44 -7.79 -0.98
CA VAL A 101 -10.06 -8.33 -2.20
C VAL A 101 -9.05 -8.38 -3.37
N SER A 102 -8.11 -7.44 -3.46
CA SER A 102 -7.04 -7.53 -4.49
C SER A 102 -6.17 -8.78 -4.31
N ALA A 103 -5.93 -9.22 -3.07
CA ALA A 103 -5.24 -10.47 -2.79
C ALA A 103 -5.99 -11.70 -3.35
N LEU A 104 -7.32 -11.70 -3.21
CA LEU A 104 -8.19 -12.79 -3.66
C LEU A 104 -8.32 -12.86 -5.20
N ILE A 105 -8.33 -11.70 -5.88
CA ILE A 105 -8.42 -11.61 -7.35
C ILE A 105 -7.08 -12.00 -8.04
N GLY A 106 -6.02 -12.21 -7.26
CA GLY A 106 -4.74 -12.73 -7.76
C GLY A 106 -3.71 -11.67 -8.13
N LYS A 107 -4.10 -10.38 -8.15
CA LYS A 107 -3.21 -9.23 -8.37
C LYS A 107 -3.17 -8.38 -7.09
N PRO A 108 -2.41 -8.79 -6.07
CA PRO A 108 -2.39 -8.08 -4.79
C PRO A 108 -1.81 -6.67 -4.97
N VAL A 109 -2.48 -5.68 -4.39
CA VAL A 109 -2.06 -4.27 -4.40
C VAL A 109 -0.62 -4.07 -3.91
N THR A 110 -0.16 -4.92 -2.99
CA THR A 110 1.20 -4.93 -2.47
C THR A 110 2.27 -5.07 -3.55
N ARG A 111 1.96 -5.68 -4.71
CA ARG A 111 2.86 -5.71 -5.88
C ARG A 111 3.13 -4.31 -6.43
N ALA A 112 2.08 -3.49 -6.57
CA ALA A 112 2.20 -2.11 -7.04
C ALA A 112 2.95 -1.24 -6.01
N ILE A 113 2.74 -1.51 -4.72
CA ILE A 113 3.46 -0.83 -3.64
C ILE A 113 4.95 -1.19 -3.67
N ALA A 114 5.30 -2.46 -3.89
CA ALA A 114 6.70 -2.90 -3.99
C ALA A 114 7.43 -2.23 -5.17
N LEU A 115 6.80 -2.20 -6.36
CA LEU A 115 7.33 -1.51 -7.54
C LEU A 115 7.56 -0.01 -7.26
N GLN A 116 6.62 0.65 -6.60
CA GLN A 116 6.74 2.07 -6.26
C GLN A 116 7.77 2.34 -5.16
N GLY A 117 7.89 1.44 -4.18
CA GLY A 117 8.80 1.58 -3.05
C GLY A 117 10.26 1.36 -3.45
N LEU A 118 10.53 0.38 -4.31
CA LEU A 118 11.88 0.09 -4.82
C LEU A 118 12.27 0.95 -6.02
N GLY A 119 11.28 1.45 -6.77
CA GLY A 119 11.46 2.50 -7.78
C GLY A 119 12.48 2.16 -8.88
N PRO A 120 12.20 1.16 -9.75
CA PRO A 120 13.04 0.90 -10.91
C PRO A 120 13.17 2.16 -11.77
N ASP A 121 14.41 2.54 -12.09
CA ASP A 121 14.78 3.73 -12.86
C ASP A 121 15.01 3.44 -14.35
N THR A 122 15.17 2.17 -14.74
CA THR A 122 15.30 1.75 -16.15
C THR A 122 14.29 0.66 -16.51
N PRO A 123 13.90 0.55 -17.81
CA PRO A 123 13.02 -0.52 -18.29
C PRO A 123 13.56 -1.92 -18.00
N GLU A 124 14.88 -2.10 -18.02
CA GLU A 124 15.54 -3.37 -17.71
C GLU A 124 15.32 -3.74 -16.25
N ARG A 125 15.55 -2.80 -15.32
CA ARG A 125 15.30 -3.00 -13.88
C ARG A 125 13.82 -3.27 -13.60
N GLU A 126 12.92 -2.59 -14.30
CA GLU A 126 11.49 -2.86 -14.20
C GLU A 126 11.15 -4.29 -14.67
N ALA A 127 11.71 -4.75 -15.79
CA ALA A 127 11.50 -6.10 -16.30
C ALA A 127 12.07 -7.18 -15.36
N GLN A 128 13.29 -6.98 -14.83
CA GLN A 128 13.91 -7.86 -13.85
C GLN A 128 13.06 -7.95 -12.57
N MET A 129 12.58 -6.81 -12.09
CA MET A 129 11.73 -6.74 -10.90
C MET A 129 10.39 -7.44 -11.13
N ASN A 130 9.77 -7.26 -12.30
CA ASN A 130 8.54 -7.97 -12.64
C ASN A 130 8.73 -9.49 -12.63
N ARG A 131 9.84 -10.00 -13.18
CA ARG A 131 10.17 -11.44 -13.11
C ARG A 131 10.32 -11.93 -11.67
N LEU A 132 11.04 -11.20 -10.83
CA LEU A 132 11.16 -11.53 -9.40
C LEU A 132 9.79 -11.53 -8.69
N LEU A 133 8.92 -10.56 -9.00
CA LEU A 133 7.58 -10.45 -8.41
C LEU A 133 6.61 -11.54 -8.88
N ASP A 134 6.86 -12.12 -10.06
CA ASP A 134 6.05 -13.18 -10.64
C ASP A 134 6.48 -14.58 -10.14
N GLU A 135 7.60 -14.68 -9.42
CA GLU A 135 7.99 -15.90 -8.71
C GLU A 135 6.89 -16.38 -7.75
N PRO A 136 6.47 -17.66 -7.79
CA PRO A 136 5.34 -18.15 -7.01
C PRO A 136 5.46 -17.88 -5.51
N THR A 137 6.68 -17.95 -4.96
CA THR A 137 6.96 -17.67 -3.55
C THR A 137 6.76 -16.19 -3.21
N VAL A 138 7.28 -15.28 -4.05
CA VAL A 138 7.13 -13.83 -3.88
C VAL A 138 5.67 -13.42 -4.07
N LEU A 139 5.00 -13.91 -5.10
CA LEU A 139 3.58 -13.64 -5.32
C LEU A 139 2.72 -14.13 -4.16
N SER A 140 3.01 -15.30 -3.58
CA SER A 140 2.34 -15.81 -2.38
C SER A 140 2.55 -14.89 -1.17
N ALA A 141 3.79 -14.42 -0.96
CA ALA A 141 4.09 -13.44 0.08
C ALA A 141 3.33 -12.13 -0.12
N MET A 142 3.27 -11.61 -1.36
CA MET A 142 2.51 -10.39 -1.69
C MET A 142 1.02 -10.55 -1.35
N LYS A 143 0.41 -11.70 -1.70
CA LYS A 143 -0.99 -11.99 -1.36
C LYS A 143 -1.20 -12.09 0.15
N LYS A 144 -0.33 -12.79 0.88
CA LYS A 144 -0.39 -12.92 2.34
C LYS A 144 -0.28 -11.56 3.03
N SER A 145 0.65 -10.72 2.58
CA SER A 145 0.82 -9.36 3.10
C SER A 145 -0.40 -8.48 2.80
N ALA A 146 -0.96 -8.54 1.59
CA ALA A 146 -2.19 -7.81 1.26
C ALA A 146 -3.39 -8.28 2.10
N LEU A 147 -3.55 -9.59 2.31
CA LEU A 147 -4.58 -10.15 3.17
C LEU A 147 -4.39 -9.73 4.64
N MET A 148 -3.15 -9.76 5.15
CA MET A 148 -2.81 -9.31 6.50
C MET A 148 -3.22 -7.83 6.71
N ILE A 149 -2.86 -6.96 5.76
CA ILE A 149 -3.25 -5.53 5.81
C ILE A 149 -4.77 -5.40 5.76
N GLY A 150 -5.44 -6.11 4.85
CA GLY A 150 -6.88 -6.08 4.71
C GLY A 150 -7.61 -6.53 5.98
N VAL A 151 -7.26 -7.70 6.54
CA VAL A 151 -7.87 -8.25 7.77
C VAL A 151 -7.60 -7.34 8.97
N THR A 152 -6.39 -6.78 9.09
CA THR A 152 -6.07 -5.81 10.15
C THR A 152 -6.98 -4.59 10.05
N ASN A 153 -7.14 -4.03 8.84
CA ASN A 153 -8.03 -2.89 8.62
C ASN A 153 -9.49 -3.25 8.92
N LEU A 154 -9.96 -4.44 8.56
CA LEU A 154 -11.31 -4.88 8.91
C LEU A 154 -11.50 -4.92 10.44
N GLY A 155 -10.53 -5.48 11.18
CA GLY A 155 -10.54 -5.47 12.63
C GLY A 155 -10.49 -4.06 13.22
N ALA A 156 -9.62 -3.19 12.71
CA ALA A 156 -9.52 -1.79 13.11
C ALA A 156 -10.84 -1.04 12.86
N GLY A 157 -11.51 -1.29 11.74
CA GLY A 157 -12.82 -0.75 11.43
C GLY A 157 -13.91 -1.18 12.42
N VAL A 158 -13.91 -2.45 12.83
CA VAL A 158 -14.83 -2.95 13.87
C VAL A 158 -14.56 -2.28 15.21
N VAL A 159 -13.29 -2.17 15.62
CA VAL A 159 -12.92 -1.50 16.87
C VAL A 159 -13.30 -0.01 16.82
N ASN A 160 -13.00 0.66 15.70
CA ASN A 160 -13.36 2.07 15.49
C ASN A 160 -14.88 2.28 15.56
N TYR A 161 -15.66 1.38 14.97
CA TYR A 161 -17.11 1.42 15.05
C TYR A 161 -17.59 1.32 16.50
N ILE A 162 -17.08 0.35 17.26
CA ILE A 162 -17.47 0.13 18.65
C ILE A 162 -17.12 1.36 19.52
N ILE A 163 -15.93 1.92 19.34
CA ILE A 163 -15.49 3.12 20.07
C ILE A 163 -16.42 4.29 19.75
N ASN A 164 -16.65 4.60 18.47
CA ASN A 164 -17.52 5.69 18.05
C ASN A 164 -18.95 5.51 18.57
N TYR A 165 -19.51 4.30 18.43
CA TYR A 165 -20.87 4.00 18.86
C TYR A 165 -21.07 4.20 20.38
N LYS A 166 -20.05 3.89 21.19
CA LYS A 166 -20.12 4.03 22.65
C LYS A 166 -19.80 5.43 23.15
N MET A 167 -19.01 6.22 22.40
CA MET A 167 -18.47 7.49 22.89
C MET A 167 -19.12 8.72 22.24
N VAL A 168 -19.68 8.59 21.02
CA VAL A 168 -20.39 9.68 20.33
C VAL A 168 -21.89 9.45 20.46
N LEU A 169 -22.43 9.93 21.57
CA LEU A 169 -23.82 9.76 21.98
C LEU A 169 -24.69 10.99 21.70
N ALA A 170 -24.07 12.15 21.57
CA ALA A 170 -24.78 13.39 21.35
C ALA A 170 -25.41 13.43 19.93
N PRO A 171 -26.58 14.09 19.75
CA PRO A 171 -27.17 14.27 18.44
C PRO A 171 -26.27 15.09 17.51
N PHE A 172 -26.34 14.81 16.21
CA PHE A 172 -25.60 15.58 15.20
C PHE A 172 -25.94 17.08 15.30
N ASN A 173 -24.97 17.94 14.95
CA ASN A 173 -25.08 19.40 15.00
C ASN A 173 -25.30 19.98 16.42
N THR A 174 -24.84 19.27 17.46
CA THR A 174 -24.70 19.83 18.82
C THR A 174 -23.23 20.07 19.19
N PRO A 175 -22.91 21.05 20.06
CA PRO A 175 -21.53 21.26 20.51
C PRO A 175 -20.93 20.00 21.17
N ALA A 176 -21.75 19.29 21.95
CA ALA A 176 -21.35 18.05 22.59
C ALA A 176 -20.96 16.96 21.57
N PHE A 177 -21.62 16.89 20.42
CA PHE A 177 -21.24 15.96 19.35
C PHE A 177 -19.84 16.27 18.82
N ASN A 178 -19.54 17.54 18.51
CA ASN A 178 -18.21 17.92 18.03
C ASN A 178 -17.12 17.60 19.07
N ASP A 179 -17.37 17.87 20.35
CA ASP A 179 -16.44 17.54 21.44
C ASP A 179 -16.20 16.03 21.57
N GLN A 180 -17.27 15.23 21.50
CA GLN A 180 -17.17 13.77 21.55
C GLN A 180 -16.39 13.22 20.35
N VAL A 181 -16.68 13.71 19.13
CA VAL A 181 -15.93 13.34 17.92
C VAL A 181 -14.46 13.74 18.03
N ALA A 182 -14.16 14.92 18.57
CA ALA A 182 -12.78 15.37 18.79
C ALA A 182 -12.03 14.41 19.73
N ASN A 183 -12.66 14.02 20.83
CA ASN A 183 -12.07 13.11 21.82
C ASN A 183 -11.88 11.70 21.26
N VAL A 184 -12.88 11.16 20.56
CA VAL A 184 -12.77 9.84 19.92
C VAL A 184 -11.67 9.83 18.87
N ASN A 185 -11.62 10.85 18.00
CA ASN A 185 -10.55 10.98 17.01
C ASN A 185 -9.16 11.04 17.64
N ALA A 186 -9.01 11.73 18.78
CA ALA A 186 -7.74 11.76 19.50
C ALA A 186 -7.35 10.37 20.03
N ILE A 187 -8.31 9.61 20.58
CA ILE A 187 -8.09 8.26 21.10
C ILE A 187 -7.74 7.29 19.97
N THR A 188 -8.54 7.24 18.91
CA THR A 188 -8.37 6.28 17.81
C THR A 188 -7.07 6.52 17.04
N ARG A 189 -6.59 7.76 16.96
CA ARG A 189 -5.26 8.10 16.42
C ARG A 189 -4.09 7.47 17.18
N ILE A 190 -4.26 7.09 18.43
CA ILE A 190 -3.23 6.38 19.19
C ILE A 190 -3.52 4.88 19.19
N VAL A 191 -4.76 4.52 19.52
CA VAL A 191 -5.18 3.12 19.71
C VAL A 191 -5.11 2.31 18.42
N LEU A 192 -5.45 2.90 17.27
CA LEU A 192 -5.52 2.17 16.00
C LEU A 192 -4.22 2.26 15.18
N VAL A 193 -3.50 3.38 15.29
CA VAL A 193 -2.27 3.59 14.51
C VAL A 193 -1.16 2.62 14.90
N LEU A 194 -0.98 2.31 16.19
CA LEU A 194 0.07 1.38 16.62
C LEU A 194 -0.11 -0.05 16.07
N PRO A 195 -1.30 -0.69 16.19
CA PRO A 195 -1.57 -1.97 15.53
C PRO A 195 -1.38 -1.91 14.01
N ASP A 196 -1.84 -0.84 13.35
CA ASP A 196 -1.70 -0.69 11.90
C ASP A 196 -0.23 -0.62 11.48
N MET A 197 0.60 0.12 12.22
CA MET A 197 2.04 0.20 11.98
C MET A 197 2.71 -1.17 12.13
N LEU A 198 2.30 -1.96 13.13
CA LEU A 198 2.84 -3.29 13.36
C LEU A 198 2.44 -4.27 12.24
N ALA A 199 1.19 -4.24 11.80
CA ALA A 199 0.73 -5.05 10.68
C ALA A 199 1.44 -4.68 9.38
N LEU A 200 1.60 -3.38 9.09
CA LEU A 200 2.39 -2.91 7.95
C LEU A 200 3.84 -3.35 8.05
N PHE A 201 4.46 -3.25 9.22
CA PHE A 201 5.82 -3.73 9.45
C PHE A 201 5.96 -5.21 9.11
N PHE A 202 5.09 -6.08 9.62
CA PHE A 202 5.13 -7.51 9.31
C PHE A 202 4.81 -7.81 7.85
N ALA A 203 3.84 -7.12 7.25
CA ALA A 203 3.48 -7.28 5.85
C ALA A 203 4.65 -6.92 4.92
N PHE A 204 5.30 -5.77 5.16
CA PHE A 204 6.49 -5.38 4.40
C PHE A 204 7.67 -6.29 4.69
N SER A 205 7.91 -6.66 5.96
CA SER A 205 8.98 -7.58 6.32
C SER A 205 8.85 -8.92 5.59
N LEU A 206 7.65 -9.48 5.51
CA LEU A 206 7.38 -10.71 4.76
C LEU A 206 7.68 -10.55 3.26
N MET A 207 7.23 -9.44 2.65
CA MET A 207 7.50 -9.14 1.24
C MET A 207 9.00 -9.04 0.96
N TYR A 208 9.70 -8.19 1.73
CA TYR A 208 11.14 -7.96 1.55
C TYR A 208 11.94 -9.24 1.81
N LYS A 209 11.72 -9.93 2.93
CA LYS A 209 12.43 -11.19 3.22
C LYS A 209 12.26 -12.21 2.10
N THR A 210 11.07 -12.33 1.53
CA THR A 210 10.83 -13.31 0.45
C THR A 210 11.52 -12.91 -0.85
N MET A 211 11.54 -11.62 -1.19
CA MET A 211 12.29 -11.12 -2.35
C MET A 211 13.79 -11.36 -2.18
N TYR A 212 14.36 -10.94 -1.04
CA TYR A 212 15.79 -11.10 -0.76
C TYR A 212 16.22 -12.57 -0.61
N ALA A 213 15.34 -13.48 -0.18
CA ALA A 213 15.65 -14.91 -0.12
C ALA A 213 15.89 -15.56 -1.50
N LEU A 214 15.42 -14.93 -2.58
CA LEU A 214 15.69 -15.37 -3.96
C LEU A 214 16.89 -14.66 -4.59
N LEU A 215 17.54 -13.78 -3.84
CA LEU A 215 18.72 -13.06 -4.27
C LEU A 215 19.97 -13.77 -3.73
N PRO A 216 21.05 -13.87 -4.52
CA PRO A 216 22.29 -14.52 -4.07
C PRO A 216 22.98 -13.65 -2.99
N ALA A 217 22.86 -14.01 -1.72
CA ALA A 217 23.50 -13.28 -0.62
C ALA A 217 25.02 -13.52 -0.56
N GLU A 218 25.80 -12.49 -0.23
CA GLU A 218 27.17 -12.65 0.28
C GLU A 218 27.14 -12.78 1.81
N ASP A 219 28.03 -13.59 2.39
CA ASP A 219 28.34 -13.54 3.81
C ASP A 219 28.91 -12.15 4.15
N GLY A 220 28.07 -11.24 4.69
CA GLY A 220 28.51 -9.96 5.28
C GLY A 220 28.22 -8.67 4.51
N ALA A 221 27.25 -8.62 3.58
CA ALA A 221 26.94 -7.41 2.82
C ALA A 221 26.11 -6.33 3.57
N ASP A 222 26.39 -5.06 3.24
CA ASP A 222 25.88 -3.82 3.87
C ASP A 222 24.51 -3.37 3.27
N PRO A 223 23.49 -2.99 4.07
CA PRO A 223 22.07 -2.97 3.66
C PRO A 223 21.61 -1.77 2.80
N ASP A 224 22.48 -0.81 2.51
CA ASP A 224 22.08 0.49 1.96
C ASP A 224 22.00 0.48 0.41
N ALA A 225 20.76 0.37 -0.11
CA ALA A 225 20.21 0.81 -1.42
C ALA A 225 20.95 0.55 -2.77
N GLY A 226 22.23 0.20 -2.80
CA GLY A 226 22.95 -0.30 -3.98
C GLY A 226 22.93 -1.83 -4.08
N GLU A 227 22.62 -2.51 -2.98
CA GLU A 227 22.67 -3.96 -2.86
C GLU A 227 21.53 -4.63 -3.66
N PHE A 228 20.27 -4.24 -3.47
CA PHE A 228 19.12 -4.93 -4.06
C PHE A 228 19.21 -5.07 -5.59
N TRP A 229 19.45 -3.96 -6.30
CA TRP A 229 19.55 -3.97 -7.76
C TRP A 229 20.79 -4.72 -8.26
N THR A 230 21.89 -4.68 -7.50
CA THR A 230 23.11 -5.44 -7.81
C THR A 230 22.84 -6.94 -7.67
N LEU A 231 22.21 -7.35 -6.58
CA LEU A 231 21.85 -8.74 -6.33
C LEU A 231 20.81 -9.27 -7.31
N LEU A 232 19.81 -8.46 -7.66
CA LEU A 232 18.83 -8.81 -8.68
C LEU A 232 19.47 -8.99 -10.05
N LYS A 233 20.38 -8.08 -10.44
CA LYS A 233 21.13 -8.25 -11.68
C LYS A 233 21.96 -9.54 -11.68
N ARG A 234 22.68 -9.83 -10.58
CA ARG A 234 23.46 -11.08 -10.44
C ARG A 234 22.58 -12.32 -10.58
N ARG A 235 21.40 -12.33 -9.93
CA ARG A 235 20.41 -13.41 -10.08
C ARG A 235 20.04 -13.62 -11.54
N GLU A 236 19.73 -12.54 -12.25
CA GLU A 236 19.30 -12.58 -13.65
C GLU A 236 20.43 -13.05 -14.58
N ASP A 237 21.66 -12.57 -14.36
CA ASP A 237 22.85 -13.02 -15.08
C ASP A 237 23.10 -14.53 -14.85
N ALA A 238 22.95 -15.00 -13.60
CA ALA A 238 23.09 -16.43 -13.26
C ALA A 238 22.01 -17.30 -13.92
N MET A 239 20.76 -16.86 -13.94
CA MET A 239 19.67 -17.57 -14.62
C MET A 239 19.86 -17.60 -16.14
N ALA A 240 20.37 -16.51 -16.73
CA ALA A 240 20.68 -16.47 -18.16
C ALA A 240 21.77 -17.49 -18.52
N MET A 241 22.83 -17.60 -17.71
CA MET A 241 23.88 -18.61 -17.91
C MET A 241 23.33 -20.04 -17.85
N VAL A 242 22.50 -20.36 -16.85
CA VAL A 242 21.85 -21.68 -16.72
C VAL A 242 20.98 -22.01 -17.94
N SER A 243 20.26 -21.01 -18.48
CA SER A 243 19.44 -21.21 -19.68
C SER A 243 20.26 -21.50 -20.93
N LEU A 244 21.44 -20.86 -21.06
CA LEU A 244 22.35 -21.08 -22.19
C LEU A 244 22.99 -22.47 -22.13
N ASP A 245 23.41 -22.92 -20.95
CA ASP A 245 23.96 -24.27 -20.77
C ASP A 245 22.90 -25.34 -21.09
N HIS A 246 21.65 -25.14 -20.68
CA HIS A 246 20.55 -26.08 -21.00
C HIS A 246 20.24 -26.13 -22.51
N ASP A 247 20.26 -24.99 -23.19
CA ASP A 247 20.09 -24.90 -24.64
C ASP A 247 21.25 -25.55 -25.40
N ASP A 248 22.47 -25.46 -24.90
CA ASP A 248 23.63 -26.11 -25.52
C ASP A 248 23.59 -27.63 -25.30
N ASP A 249 23.24 -28.10 -24.10
CA ASP A 249 23.04 -29.52 -23.80
C ASP A 249 21.94 -30.15 -24.68
N THR A 250 20.80 -29.47 -24.85
CA THR A 250 19.73 -29.94 -25.75
C THR A 250 20.15 -29.90 -27.21
N ARG A 251 20.89 -28.88 -27.67
CA ARG A 251 21.44 -28.84 -29.03
C ARG A 251 22.44 -29.97 -29.27
N ILE A 252 23.31 -30.27 -28.31
CA ILE A 252 24.28 -31.37 -28.40
C ILE A 252 23.52 -32.71 -28.45
N ALA A 253 22.52 -32.90 -27.58
CA ALA A 253 21.68 -34.10 -27.56
C ALA A 253 20.92 -34.32 -28.89
N ASP A 254 20.46 -33.24 -29.53
CA ASP A 254 19.74 -33.29 -30.81
C ASP A 254 20.65 -33.32 -32.05
N ALA A 255 21.97 -33.18 -31.88
CA ALA A 255 22.92 -33.16 -32.99
C ALA A 255 22.90 -34.45 -33.85
N PRO A 256 22.85 -35.67 -33.29
CA PRO A 256 22.77 -36.90 -34.08
C PRO A 256 21.46 -36.99 -34.89
N ALA A 257 20.34 -36.56 -34.31
CA ALA A 257 19.03 -36.58 -34.96
C ALA A 257 18.90 -35.53 -36.08
N ARG A 258 19.64 -34.42 -35.98
CA ARG A 258 19.76 -33.41 -37.03
C ARG A 258 20.68 -33.89 -38.16
N ALA A 259 21.84 -34.46 -37.82
CA ALA A 259 22.75 -35.06 -38.80
C ALA A 259 22.09 -36.21 -39.58
N ALA A 260 21.31 -37.05 -38.92
CA ALA A 260 20.56 -38.13 -39.57
C ALA A 260 19.46 -37.62 -40.52
N ARG A 261 18.82 -36.47 -40.20
CA ARG A 261 17.85 -35.82 -41.08
C ARG A 261 18.52 -35.19 -42.31
N GLN A 262 19.62 -34.47 -42.12
CA GLN A 262 20.39 -33.89 -43.22
C GLN A 262 20.94 -34.98 -44.17
N ALA A 263 21.49 -36.07 -43.64
CA ALA A 263 21.95 -37.19 -44.47
C ALA A 263 20.79 -37.78 -45.28
N ARG A 264 19.61 -37.97 -44.67
CA ARG A 264 18.44 -38.47 -45.41
C ARG A 264 18.02 -37.53 -46.54
N GLU A 265 18.04 -36.23 -46.32
CA GLU A 265 17.73 -35.22 -47.35
C GLU A 265 18.78 -35.21 -48.48
N GLU A 266 20.08 -35.27 -48.15
CA GLU A 266 21.16 -35.32 -49.16
C GLU A 266 21.15 -36.59 -50.02
N PHE A 267 20.70 -37.72 -49.46
CA PHE A 267 20.57 -38.98 -50.19
C PHE A 267 19.18 -39.19 -50.82
N GLY A 268 18.27 -38.22 -50.76
CA GLY A 268 16.92 -38.32 -51.34
C GLY A 268 16.03 -39.37 -50.67
N LEU A 269 16.31 -39.70 -49.41
CA LEU A 269 15.60 -40.67 -48.59
C LEU A 269 14.57 -39.93 -47.70
N SER A 270 13.57 -39.31 -48.31
CA SER A 270 12.40 -38.75 -47.60
C SER A 270 11.32 -39.80 -47.39
#